data_AF-A0A179SZR1-F1
#
_entry.id   AF-A0A179SZR1-F1
#
_cell.length_a   1.000
_cell.length_b   1.000
_cell.length_c   1.000
_cell.angle_alpha   90.00
_cell.angle_beta   90.00
_cell.angle_gamma   90.00
#
_symmetry.space_group_name_H-M   'P 1'
#
loop_
_entity.id
_entity.type
_entity.pdbx_description
1 polymer ?
#
loop_
_entity_poly.entity_id
_entity_poly.type
_entity_poly.pdbx_seq_one_letter_code
_entity_poly.pdbx_strand_id
1 'polypeptide(L)' 'MIYYLFNEKERVQLEDLLCHELIEVRALLDKAEIVGRSDMSKFRALKEKRELLLCLFYKISNNKEERLDL' A
#
# COMPACT_ATOMS: atom_id res chain seq x y z
N MET A 1 -2.22 -20.33 -4.30
CA MET A 1 -3.27 -19.99 -5.30
C MET A 1 -4.59 -19.81 -4.57
N ILE A 2 -4.77 -18.71 -3.82
CA ILE A 2 -5.92 -18.48 -2.91
C ILE A 2 -6.91 -17.44 -3.48
N TYR A 3 -6.57 -16.79 -4.60
CA TYR A 3 -7.36 -15.69 -5.19
C TYR A 3 -8.76 -16.08 -5.68
N TYR A 4 -9.09 -17.38 -5.74
CA TYR A 4 -10.42 -17.87 -6.13
C TYR A 4 -11.41 -17.99 -4.95
N LEU A 5 -11.01 -17.66 -3.71
CA LEU A 5 -11.84 -17.84 -2.52
C LEU A 5 -12.48 -16.56 -1.98
N PHE A 6 -12.07 -15.38 -2.45
CA PHE A 6 -12.66 -14.13 -2.00
C PHE A 6 -13.89 -13.78 -2.86
N ASN A 7 -15.01 -13.55 -2.21
CA ASN A 7 -16.18 -12.94 -2.86
C ASN A 7 -15.80 -11.53 -3.35
N GLU A 8 -16.44 -11.07 -4.44
CA GLU A 8 -16.16 -9.74 -5.02
C GLU A 8 -16.22 -8.61 -3.99
N LYS A 9 -17.15 -8.73 -3.02
CA LYS A 9 -17.28 -7.81 -1.87
C LYS A 9 -16.04 -7.79 -0.96
N GLU A 10 -15.45 -8.95 -0.68
CA GLU A 10 -14.25 -9.04 0.17
C GLU A 10 -13.03 -8.48 -0.54
N ARG A 11 -12.98 -8.63 -1.88
CA ARG A 11 -11.94 -8.01 -2.70
C ARG A 11 -11.99 -6.49 -2.64
N VAL A 12 -13.17 -5.90 -2.79
CA VAL A 12 -13.37 -4.44 -2.69
C VAL A 12 -13.00 -3.93 -1.30
N GLN A 13 -13.42 -4.62 -0.24
CA GLN A 13 -13.05 -4.26 1.14
C GLN A 13 -11.53 -4.33 1.36
N LEU A 14 -10.87 -5.31 0.75
CA LEU A 14 -9.41 -5.44 0.83
C LEU A 14 -8.70 -4.35 0.03
N GLU A 15 -9.21 -3.98 -1.15
CA GLU A 15 -8.73 -2.84 -1.95
C GLU A 15 -8.86 -1.53 -1.16
N ASP A 16 -10.00 -1.28 -0.51
CA ASP A 16 -10.23 -0.09 0.33
C ASP A 16 -9.26 -0.03 1.52
N LEU A 17 -9.04 -1.15 2.22
CA LEU A 17 -8.09 -1.25 3.32
C LEU A 17 -6.66 -0.97 2.85
N LEU A 18 -6.27 -1.51 1.70
CA LEU A 18 -4.94 -1.28 1.12
C LEU A 18 -4.74 0.17 0.69
N CYS A 19 -5.76 0.80 0.11
CA CYS A 19 -5.75 2.22 -0.23
C CYS A 19 -5.54 3.08 1.03
N HIS A 20 -6.28 2.80 2.10
CA HIS A 20 -6.14 3.51 3.37
C HIS A 20 -4.72 3.36 3.95
N GLU A 21 -4.20 2.13 4.01
CA GLU A 21 -2.83 1.86 4.47
C GLU A 21 -1.78 2.59 3.61
N LEU A 22 -1.94 2.64 2.29
CA LEU A 22 -1.03 3.34 1.39
C LEU A 22 -1.02 4.86 1.65
N ILE A 23 -2.19 5.46 1.89
CA ILE A 23 -2.32 6.89 2.23
C ILE A 23 -1.62 7.18 3.56
N GLU A 24 -1.83 6.34 4.58
CA GLU A 24 -1.18 6.52 5.88
C GLU A 24 0.34 6.38 5.78
N VAL A 25 0.84 5.36 5.07
CA VAL A 25 2.29 5.16 4.88
C VAL A 25 2.91 6.32 4.12
N ARG A 26 2.23 6.87 3.11
CA ARG A 26 2.67 8.09 2.41
C ARG A 26 2.74 9.29 3.36
N ALA A 27 1.71 9.53 4.15
CA ALA A 27 1.69 10.63 5.12
C ALA A 27 2.80 10.50 6.16
N LEU A 28 3.14 9.28 6.58
CA LEU A 28 4.27 9.01 7.47
C LEU A 28 5.63 9.24 6.79
N LEU A 29 5.77 8.87 5.52
CA LEU A 29 6.97 9.17 4.73
C LEU A 29 7.15 10.68 4.56
N ASP A 30 6.11 11.42 4.20
CA ASP A 30 6.15 12.87 4.03
C ASP A 30 6.53 13.56 5.36
N LYS A 31 5.95 13.12 6.47
CA LYS A 31 6.34 13.60 7.81
C LYS A 31 7.79 13.25 8.15
N ALA A 32 8.25 12.05 7.82
CA ALA A 32 9.63 11.63 8.08
C ALA A 32 10.66 12.40 7.22
N GLU A 33 10.27 12.87 6.03
CA GLU A 33 11.11 13.76 5.22
C GLU A 33 11.18 15.17 5.82
N ILE A 34 10.07 15.70 6.33
CA ILE A 34 10.00 17.04 6.94
C ILE A 34 10.73 17.10 8.29
N VAL A 35 10.55 16.09 9.15
CA VAL A 35 11.11 16.07 10.52
C VAL A 35 12.63 15.79 10.52
N GLY A 36 13.21 15.56 9.34
CA GLY A 36 14.58 15.11 9.19
C GLY A 36 14.67 13.63 9.48
N ARG A 37 15.37 12.89 8.60
CA ARG A 37 15.51 11.42 8.63
C ARG A 37 16.37 10.93 9.81
N SER A 38 15.99 11.30 11.03
CA SER A 38 16.68 10.98 12.27
C SER A 38 16.79 9.47 12.50
N ASP A 39 15.81 8.70 12.02
CA ASP A 39 15.82 7.25 11.98
C ASP A 39 15.72 6.72 10.54
N MET A 40 16.85 6.66 9.85
CA MET A 40 16.96 6.11 8.50
C MET A 40 16.44 4.66 8.40
N SER A 41 16.56 3.88 9.47
CA SER A 41 16.04 2.51 9.57
C SER A 41 14.51 2.47 9.50
N LYS A 42 13.82 3.38 10.21
CA LYS A 42 12.35 3.49 10.17
C LYS A 42 11.87 4.02 8.82
N PHE A 43 12.60 4.97 8.23
CA PHE A 43 12.31 5.47 6.89
C PHE A 43 12.42 4.35 5.83
N ARG A 44 13.47 3.53 5.92
CA ARG A 44 13.65 2.37 5.01
C ARG A 44 12.54 1.35 5.20
N ALA A 45 12.19 1.01 6.43
CA ALA A 45 11.11 0.08 6.74
C ALA A 45 9.75 0.58 6.22
N LEU A 46 9.45 1.89 6.34
CA LEU A 46 8.24 2.49 5.79
C LEU A 46 8.22 2.44 4.25
N LYS A 47 9.37 2.66 3.60
CA LYS A 47 9.49 2.56 2.15
C LYS A 47 9.28 1.12 1.66
N GLU A 48 9.89 0.14 2.33
CA GLU A 48 9.68 -1.29 2.05
C GLU A 48 8.22 -1.69 2.28
N LYS A 49 7.58 -1.17 3.35
CA LYS A 49 6.14 -1.39 3.61
C LYS A 49 5.28 -0.84 2.46
N ARG A 50 5.57 0.38 1.97
CA ARG A 50 4.87 0.97 0.82
C ARG A 50 5.01 0.09 -0.43
N GLU A 51 6.21 -0.38 -0.74
CA GLU A 51 6.46 -1.22 -1.91
C GLU A 51 5.69 -2.54 -1.83
N LEU A 52 5.64 -3.18 -0.66
CA LEU A 52 4.85 -4.39 -0.43
C LEU A 52 3.35 -4.15 -0.58
N LEU A 53 2.84 -3.05 0.00
CA LEU A 53 1.42 -2.67 -0.11
C LEU A 53 1.04 -2.38 -1.58
N LEU A 54 1.88 -1.68 -2.34
CA LEU A 54 1.69 -1.47 -3.77
C LEU A 54 1.70 -2.79 -4.54
N CYS A 55 2.65 -3.70 -4.25
CA CYS A 55 2.68 -5.02 -4.89
C CYS A 55 1.42 -5.85 -4.58
N LEU A 56 0.90 -5.80 -3.36
CA LEU A 56 -0.35 -6.48 -2.99
C LEU A 56 -1.54 -5.84 -3.69
N PHE A 57 -1.61 -4.51 -3.66
CA PHE A 57 -2.63 -3.75 -4.35
C PHE A 57 -2.64 -4.08 -5.84
N TYR A 58 -1.52 -4.03 -6.54
CA TYR A 58 -1.45 -4.43 -7.95
C TYR A 58 -1.80 -5.89 -8.19
N LYS A 59 -1.47 -6.82 -7.29
CA LYS A 59 -1.86 -8.24 -7.47
C LYS A 59 -3.37 -8.47 -7.32
N ILE A 60 -4.02 -7.70 -6.44
CA ILE A 60 -5.46 -7.78 -6.21
C ILE A 60 -6.21 -7.01 -7.29
N SER A 61 -5.71 -5.81 -7.63
CA SER A 61 -6.24 -4.95 -8.67
C SER A 61 -5.88 -5.38 -10.08
N ASN A 62 -4.91 -6.26 -10.37
CA ASN A 62 -4.62 -6.77 -11.73
C ASN A 62 -5.77 -7.57 -12.39
N ASN A 63 -6.97 -7.58 -11.79
CA ASN A 63 -8.24 -7.87 -12.47
C ASN A 63 -8.94 -6.62 -13.07
N LYS A 64 -8.37 -5.43 -12.89
CA LYS A 64 -8.78 -4.11 -13.41
C LYS A 64 -7.52 -3.25 -13.56
N GLU A 65 -7.04 -3.10 -14.79
CA GLU A 65 -5.93 -2.20 -15.14
C GLU A 65 -6.28 -0.74 -14.82
N GLU A 66 -6.22 -0.33 -13.56
CA GLU A 66 -6.20 1.08 -13.20
C GLU A 66 -4.86 1.38 -12.53
N ARG A 67 -3.98 2.00 -13.34
CA ARG A 67 -2.77 2.64 -12.86
C ARG A 67 -3.18 3.76 -11.90
N LEU A 68 -3.18 3.47 -10.61
CA LEU A 68 -3.19 4.50 -9.59
C LEU A 68 -1.80 5.15 -9.58
N ASP A 69 -1.71 6.32 -10.21
CA ASP A 69 -0.60 7.27 -10.05
C ASP A 69 -0.68 7.85 -8.63
N LEU A 70 -0.23 7.07 -7.62
CA LEU A 70 -0.10 7.48 -6.22
C LEU A 70 1.36 7.71 -5.81
#